data_AF-A0A964HZG3-F1
#
_entry.id   AF-A0A964HZG3-F1
#
_cell.length_a   1.000
_cell.length_b   1.000
_cell.length_c   1.000
_cell.angle_alpha   90.00
_cell.angle_beta   90.00
_cell.angle_gamma   90.00
#
_symmetry.space_group_name_H-M   'P 1'
#
loop_
_entity.id
_entity.type
_entity.pdbx_description
1 polymer ?
#
loop_
_entity_poly.entity_id
_entity_poly.type
_entity_poly.pdbx_seq_one_letter_code
_entity_poly.pdbx_strand_id
1 'polypeptide(L)'
;DPHFDKVLRTLRRHAQLLCVDYGEARGCRDMRKHMAWYLKGFSVKQQIRQSLGTVSSLAELDDLIGQINGNQDFNCEVGAGPRGRTSGGRRPILPEGWLDSPFIDDIAASNLLEAELSVSGG
;
A
#
# COMPACT_ATOMS: atom_id res chain seq x y z
N ASP A 1 -7.92 -18.55 13.01
CA ASP A 1 -7.59 -17.74 11.82
C ASP A 1 -8.25 -18.31 10.55
N PRO A 2 -8.50 -17.51 9.50
CA PRO A 2 -9.17 -18.00 8.30
C PRO A 2 -8.26 -18.90 7.46
N HIS A 3 -8.83 -19.97 6.91
CA HIS A 3 -8.16 -20.82 5.92
C HIS A 3 -8.03 -20.09 4.56
N PHE A 4 -6.97 -20.39 3.80
CA PHE A 4 -6.57 -19.57 2.66
C PHE A 4 -7.58 -19.58 1.50
N ASP A 5 -8.26 -20.69 1.25
CA ASP A 5 -9.34 -20.79 0.24
C ASP A 5 -10.43 -19.73 0.44
N LYS A 6 -10.84 -19.49 1.69
CA LYS A 6 -11.85 -18.51 2.07
C LYS A 6 -11.33 -17.09 1.86
N VAL A 7 -10.06 -16.87 2.13
CA VAL A 7 -9.37 -15.60 1.86
C VAL A 7 -9.34 -15.30 0.37
N LEU A 8 -8.95 -16.27 -0.47
CA LEU A 8 -8.92 -16.12 -1.94
C LEU A 8 -10.31 -15.85 -2.53
N ARG A 9 -11.34 -16.56 -2.05
CA ARG A 9 -12.74 -16.27 -2.43
C ARG A 9 -13.19 -14.88 -2.02
N THR A 10 -12.80 -14.42 -0.84
CA THR A 10 -13.13 -13.07 -0.34
C THR A 10 -12.42 -12.01 -1.17
N LEU A 11 -11.15 -12.22 -1.50
CA LEU A 11 -10.36 -11.38 -2.39
C LEU A 11 -11.05 -11.27 -3.76
N ARG A 12 -11.46 -12.41 -4.36
CA ARG A 12 -12.13 -12.43 -5.66
C ARG A 12 -13.48 -11.72 -5.64
N ARG A 13 -14.25 -11.89 -4.56
CA ARG A 13 -15.53 -11.20 -4.37
C ARG A 13 -15.32 -9.69 -4.23
N HIS A 14 -14.31 -9.26 -3.49
CA HIS A 14 -13.97 -7.83 -3.37
C HIS A 14 -13.62 -7.23 -4.73
N ALA A 15 -12.76 -7.90 -5.51
CA ALA A 15 -12.45 -7.46 -6.87
C ALA A 15 -13.73 -7.32 -7.73
N GLN A 16 -14.65 -8.28 -7.64
CA GLN A 16 -15.92 -8.24 -8.36
C GLN A 16 -16.76 -7.02 -7.97
N LEU A 17 -16.89 -6.72 -6.68
CA LEU A 17 -17.66 -5.58 -6.19
C LEU A 17 -17.07 -4.25 -6.66
N LEU A 18 -15.74 -4.10 -6.60
CA LEU A 18 -15.06 -2.93 -7.15
C LEU A 18 -15.30 -2.77 -8.65
N CYS A 19 -15.35 -3.88 -9.40
CA CYS A 19 -15.64 -3.85 -10.84
C CYS A 19 -17.11 -3.50 -11.13
N VAL A 20 -18.05 -3.88 -10.26
CA VAL A 20 -19.46 -3.47 -10.36
C VAL A 20 -19.59 -1.96 -10.19
N ASP A 21 -18.91 -1.37 -9.20
CA ASP A 21 -19.07 0.05 -8.88
C ASP A 21 -18.28 0.97 -9.82
N TYR A 22 -17.09 0.56 -10.26
CA TYR A 22 -16.15 1.42 -10.99
C TYR A 22 -15.86 0.98 -12.42
N GLY A 23 -16.42 -0.14 -12.87
CA GLY A 23 -16.01 -0.83 -14.09
C GLY A 23 -14.72 -1.63 -13.90
N GLU A 24 -14.49 -2.63 -14.76
CA GLU A 24 -13.43 -3.63 -14.56
C GLU A 24 -12.02 -3.03 -14.49
N ALA A 25 -11.65 -2.18 -15.46
CA ALA A 25 -10.31 -1.61 -15.52
C ALA A 25 -9.94 -0.79 -14.27
N ARG A 26 -10.90 -0.01 -13.74
CA ARG A 26 -10.67 0.78 -12.51
C ARG A 26 -10.80 -0.09 -11.26
N GLY A 27 -11.76 -1.00 -11.22
CA GLY A 27 -11.94 -1.94 -10.11
C GLY A 27 -10.70 -2.81 -9.87
N CYS A 28 -10.13 -3.40 -10.92
CA CYS A 28 -8.88 -4.15 -10.83
C CYS A 28 -7.71 -3.28 -10.37
N ARG A 29 -7.59 -2.03 -10.87
CA ARG A 29 -6.54 -1.11 -10.42
C ARG A 29 -6.64 -0.78 -8.94
N ASP A 30 -7.85 -0.54 -8.44
CA ASP A 30 -8.07 -0.26 -7.02
C ASP A 30 -7.83 -1.51 -6.16
N MET A 31 -8.20 -2.68 -6.66
CA MET A 31 -7.98 -3.96 -5.98
C MET A 31 -6.49 -4.24 -5.68
N ARG A 32 -5.57 -3.77 -6.54
CA ARG A 32 -4.11 -3.95 -6.36
C ARG A 32 -3.60 -3.45 -5.00
N LYS A 33 -4.22 -2.41 -4.44
CA LYS A 33 -3.88 -1.83 -3.12
C LYS A 33 -4.01 -2.84 -1.98
N HIS A 34 -4.86 -3.86 -2.15
CA HIS A 34 -5.23 -4.79 -1.09
C HIS A 34 -4.47 -6.13 -1.13
N MET A 35 -3.75 -6.44 -2.22
CA MET A 35 -3.13 -7.76 -2.42
C MET A 35 -2.18 -8.17 -1.30
N ALA A 36 -1.30 -7.25 -0.89
CA ALA A 36 -0.35 -7.52 0.18
C ALA A 36 -1.02 -7.91 1.51
N TRP A 37 -2.24 -7.42 1.77
CA TRP A 37 -2.97 -7.71 3.00
C TRP A 37 -3.61 -9.09 2.98
N TYR A 38 -4.23 -9.48 1.87
CA TYR A 38 -4.84 -10.81 1.72
C TYR A 38 -3.80 -11.93 1.75
N LEU A 39 -2.62 -11.70 1.16
CA LEU A 39 -1.61 -12.75 1.01
C LEU A 39 -0.61 -12.81 2.19
N LYS A 40 -0.76 -11.97 3.21
CA LYS A 40 0.10 -11.97 4.40
C LYS A 40 -0.21 -13.19 5.26
N GLY A 41 0.83 -13.91 5.70
CA GLY A 41 0.67 -15.14 6.48
C GLY A 41 0.42 -16.40 5.66
N PHE A 42 0.44 -16.31 4.32
CA PHE A 42 0.29 -17.45 3.41
C PHE A 42 1.48 -17.57 2.46
N SER A 43 1.76 -18.77 1.99
CA SER A 43 2.82 -19.05 1.02
C SER A 43 2.32 -18.86 -0.40
N VAL A 44 2.89 -17.89 -1.13
CA VAL A 44 2.58 -17.61 -2.53
C VAL A 44 3.87 -17.28 -3.26
N LYS A 45 4.07 -17.89 -4.44
CA LYS A 45 5.25 -17.67 -5.28
C LYS A 45 5.42 -16.18 -5.60
N GLN A 46 6.66 -15.70 -5.57
CA GLN A 46 6.97 -14.28 -5.76
C GLN A 46 6.44 -13.74 -7.10
N GLN A 47 6.55 -14.52 -8.16
CA GLN A 47 6.08 -14.15 -9.50
C GLN A 47 4.56 -13.92 -9.49
N ILE A 48 3.79 -14.82 -8.87
CA ILE A 48 2.32 -14.66 -8.74
C ILE A 48 1.97 -13.43 -7.91
N ARG A 49 2.70 -13.17 -6.82
CA ARG A 49 2.50 -11.94 -6.01
C ARG A 49 2.72 -10.68 -6.84
N GLN A 50 3.76 -10.65 -7.67
CA GLN A 50 4.05 -9.52 -8.55
C GLN A 50 2.93 -9.34 -9.60
N SER A 51 2.52 -10.41 -10.27
CA SER A 51 1.43 -10.38 -11.26
C SER A 51 0.10 -9.92 -10.65
N LEU A 52 -0.26 -10.39 -9.46
CA LEU A 52 -1.45 -9.92 -8.73
C LEU A 52 -1.38 -8.41 -8.41
N GLY A 53 -0.19 -7.88 -8.18
CA GLY A 53 0.05 -6.45 -7.98
C GLY A 53 -0.18 -5.60 -9.24
N THR A 54 -0.25 -6.20 -10.42
CA THR A 54 -0.46 -5.52 -11.71
C THR A 54 -1.73 -5.96 -12.44
N VAL A 55 -2.54 -6.82 -11.85
CA VAL A 55 -3.73 -7.44 -12.47
C VAL A 55 -4.68 -6.41 -13.10
N SER A 56 -5.22 -6.73 -14.26
CA SER A 56 -5.94 -5.80 -15.14
C SER A 56 -7.37 -6.24 -15.48
N SER A 57 -7.72 -7.50 -15.25
CA SER A 57 -9.07 -8.04 -15.46
C SER A 57 -9.44 -9.07 -14.38
N LEU A 58 -10.73 -9.38 -14.27
CA LEU A 58 -11.22 -10.44 -13.39
C LEU A 58 -10.81 -11.84 -13.89
N ALA A 59 -10.74 -12.04 -15.21
CA ALA A 59 -10.28 -13.30 -15.79
C ALA A 59 -8.80 -13.57 -15.44
N GLU A 60 -7.92 -12.57 -15.64
CA GLU A 60 -6.52 -12.67 -15.24
C GLU A 60 -6.37 -12.92 -13.73
N LEU A 61 -7.22 -12.29 -12.92
CA LEU A 61 -7.26 -12.54 -11.48
C LEU A 61 -7.59 -14.00 -11.16
N ASP A 62 -8.60 -14.57 -11.83
CA ASP A 62 -9.01 -15.97 -11.65
C ASP A 62 -7.89 -16.94 -12.05
N ASP A 63 -7.21 -16.68 -13.17
CA ASP A 63 -6.07 -17.48 -13.65
C ASP A 63 -4.90 -17.44 -12.65
N LEU A 64 -4.59 -16.27 -12.08
CA LEU A 64 -3.53 -16.12 -11.09
C LEU A 64 -3.87 -16.79 -9.76
N ILE A 65 -5.12 -16.68 -9.31
CA ILE A 65 -5.60 -17.35 -8.09
C ILE A 65 -5.56 -18.87 -8.28
N GLY A 66 -5.92 -19.38 -9.46
CA GLY A 66 -5.89 -20.81 -9.77
C GLY A 66 -4.49 -21.46 -9.68
N GLN A 67 -3.43 -20.66 -9.78
CA GLN A 67 -2.04 -21.12 -9.65
C GLN A 67 -1.56 -21.22 -8.19
N ILE A 68 -2.38 -20.80 -7.23
CA ILE A 68 -2.05 -20.79 -5.80
C ILE A 68 -2.62 -22.05 -5.13
N ASN A 69 -1.80 -22.72 -4.32
CA ASN A 69 -2.33 -23.77 -3.43
C ASN A 69 -3.22 -23.13 -2.35
N GLY A 70 -4.54 -23.27 -2.45
CA GLY A 70 -5.48 -22.74 -1.45
C GLY A 70 -5.60 -23.57 -0.16
N ASN A 71 -5.02 -24.77 -0.12
CA ASN A 71 -5.03 -25.63 1.06
C ASN A 71 -3.88 -25.27 2.00
N GLN A 72 -4.06 -24.16 2.73
CA GLN A 72 -3.07 -23.62 3.66
C GLN A 72 -3.78 -23.05 4.88
N ASP A 73 -3.29 -23.44 6.05
CA ASP A 73 -3.60 -22.75 7.29
C ASP A 73 -2.87 -21.41 7.36
N PHE A 74 -3.42 -20.49 8.14
CA PHE A 74 -2.79 -19.19 8.38
C PHE A 74 -1.55 -19.35 9.28
N ASN A 75 -0.40 -18.86 8.81
CA ASN A 75 0.81 -18.80 9.61
C ASN A 75 0.76 -17.58 10.54
N CYS A 76 0.49 -17.80 11.82
CA CYS A 76 0.35 -16.75 12.82
C CYS A 76 1.66 -16.01 13.11
N GLU A 77 2.82 -16.67 13.06
CA GLU A 77 4.14 -16.06 13.28
C GLU A 77 4.43 -15.00 12.19
N VAL A 78 4.25 -15.38 10.93
CA VAL A 78 4.43 -14.47 9.78
C VAL A 78 3.33 -13.42 9.73
N GLY A 79 2.10 -13.81 10.07
CA GLY A 79 0.91 -12.96 10.09
C GLY A 79 0.97 -11.84 11.14
N ALA A 80 1.53 -12.12 12.31
CA ALA A 80 1.68 -11.17 13.41
C ALA A 80 2.87 -10.22 13.23
N GLY A 81 3.80 -10.54 12.33
CA GLY A 81 4.97 -9.71 12.06
C GLY A 81 4.58 -8.26 11.67
N PRO A 82 5.41 -7.26 12.01
CA PRO A 82 5.14 -5.85 11.73
C PRO A 82 4.82 -5.59 10.26
N ARG A 83 3.94 -4.62 10.01
CA ARG A 83 3.59 -4.15 8.67
C ARG A 83 4.40 -2.88 8.36
N GLY A 84 5.06 -2.85 7.21
CA GLY A 84 5.85 -1.69 6.78
C GLY A 84 7.32 -1.78 7.20
N ARG A 85 7.97 -0.61 7.25
CA ARG A 85 9.41 -0.51 7.48
C ARG A 85 9.71 -0.80 8.96
N THR A 86 10.54 -1.82 9.21
CA THR A 86 10.97 -2.24 10.55
C THR A 86 12.29 -1.62 10.98
N SER A 87 12.96 -0.88 10.09
CA SER A 87 14.17 -0.14 10.44
C SER A 87 13.87 0.91 11.51
N GLY A 88 14.82 1.14 12.43
CA GLY A 88 14.70 2.20 13.43
C GLY A 88 14.31 3.56 12.83
N GLY A 89 13.54 4.34 13.59
CA GLY A 89 13.17 5.70 13.21
C GLY A 89 14.43 6.55 12.99
N ARG A 90 14.51 7.26 11.87
CA ARG A 90 15.51 8.33 11.72
C ARG A 90 15.02 9.52 12.53
N ARG A 91 15.92 10.18 13.25
CA ARG A 91 15.62 11.47 13.89
C ARG A 91 15.18 12.44 12.77
N PRO A 92 13.96 12.99 12.82
CA PRO A 92 13.57 14.01 11.87
C PRO A 92 14.45 15.24 12.08
N ILE A 93 14.95 15.81 10.98
CA ILE A 93 15.64 17.10 11.00
C ILE A 93 14.57 18.15 10.75
N LEU A 94 14.43 19.06 11.69
CA LEU A 94 13.52 20.19 11.58
C LEU A 94 14.33 21.42 11.18
N PRO A 95 13.73 22.37 10.45
CA PRO A 95 14.31 23.69 10.27
C PRO A 95 14.65 24.34 11.62
N GLU A 96 15.62 25.25 11.61
CA GLU A 96 15.95 26.06 12.78
C GLU A 96 14.70 26.81 13.28
N GLY A 97 14.52 26.90 14.61
CA GLY A 97 13.37 27.59 15.21
C GLY A 97 12.03 26.85 15.17
N TRP A 98 11.93 25.72 14.46
CA TRP A 98 10.64 25.06 14.18
C TRP A 98 9.87 24.60 15.44
N LEU A 99 10.56 24.20 16.49
CA LEU A 99 9.93 23.77 17.75
C LEU A 99 9.73 24.92 18.73
N ASP A 100 10.28 26.10 18.45
CA ASP A 100 10.27 27.22 19.38
C ASP A 100 8.97 28.01 19.29
N SER A 101 8.33 28.06 18.11
CA SER A 101 7.04 28.71 17.90
C SER A 101 6.23 28.03 16.78
N PRO A 102 4.92 27.81 16.97
CA PRO A 102 4.02 27.39 15.89
C PRO A 102 3.58 28.55 14.98
N PHE A 103 3.95 29.80 15.32
CA PHE A 103 3.59 31.01 14.58
C PHE A 103 4.79 31.57 13.81
N ILE A 104 4.52 32.05 12.59
CA ILE A 104 5.46 32.80 11.77
C ILE A 104 5.43 34.25 12.26
N ASP A 105 6.58 34.78 12.69
CA ASP A 105 6.72 36.19 13.00
C ASP A 105 6.99 37.02 11.73
N ASP A 106 6.94 38.34 11.85
CA ASP A 106 7.08 39.25 10.69
C ASP A 106 8.43 39.08 9.97
N ILE A 107 9.48 38.67 10.69
CA ILE A 107 10.82 38.43 10.14
C ILE A 107 10.81 37.13 9.31
N ALA A 108 10.28 36.05 9.86
CA ALA A 108 10.14 34.77 9.19
C ALA A 108 9.19 34.87 7.98
N ALA A 109 8.13 35.66 8.07
CA ALA A 109 7.22 35.94 6.95
C ALA A 109 7.93 36.68 5.81
N SER A 110 8.75 37.69 6.15
CA SER A 110 9.55 38.44 5.17
C SER A 110 10.59 37.54 4.50
N ASN A 111 11.30 36.71 5.27
CA ASN A 111 12.27 35.75 4.74
C ASN A 111 11.61 34.70 3.83
N LEU A 112 10.41 34.22 4.17
CA LEU A 112 9.66 33.28 3.33
C LEU A 112 9.25 33.94 2.01
N LEU A 113 8.78 35.20 2.05
CA LEU A 113 8.44 35.98 0.86
C LEU A 113 9.66 36.19 -0.05
N GLU A 114 10.84 36.48 0.53
CA GLU A 114 12.09 36.57 -0.22
C GLU A 114 12.52 35.22 -0.82
N ALA A 115 12.30 34.11 -0.11
CA ALA A 115 12.60 32.76 -0.62
C ALA A 115 11.65 32.30 -1.74
N GLU A 116 10.42 32.81 -1.80
CA GLU A 116 9.47 32.55 -2.90
C GLU A 116 9.78 33.35 -4.17
N LEU A 117 10.50 34.47 -4.04
CA LEU A 117 11.09 35.16 -5.19
C LEU A 117 12.19 34.25 -5.73
N SER A 118 11.94 33.59 -6.87
CA SER A 118 12.83 32.63 -7.52
C SER A 118 14.13 33.26 -8.06
N VAL A 119 14.96 33.82 -7.18
CA VAL A 119 16.27 34.42 -7.47
C VAL A 119 17.35 33.65 -6.69
N SER A 120 17.38 32.33 -6.85
CA SER A 120 18.61 31.55 -6.82
C SER A 120 18.29 30.11 -7.21
N GLY A 121 18.19 29.88 -8.53
CA GLY A 121 18.45 28.56 -9.07
C GLY A 121 19.93 28.25 -8.85
N GLY A 122 20.21 27.23 -8.05
CA GLY A 122 21.45 26.45 -8.14
C GLY A 122 21.28 25.32 -9.13
#